data_AF-A0A1D6LR36-F1
#
_entry.id   AF-A0A1D6LR36-F1
#
_cell.length_a   1.000
_cell.length_b   1.000
_cell.length_c   1.000
_cell.angle_alpha   90.00
_cell.angle_beta   90.00
_cell.angle_gamma   90.00
#
_symmetry.space_group_name_H-M   'P 1'
#
loop_
_entity.id
_entity.type
_entity.pdbx_description
1 polymer ?
#
loop_
_entity_poly.entity_id
_entity_poly.type
_entity_poly.pdbx_seq_one_letter_code
_entity_poly.pdbx_strand_id
1 'polypeptide(L)'
;MSSSTNSTVATELSVSENSREIEPLPFVNDKHGGVIIEMKTPMDPGVFSAYLKAALAKWREQGIRGVWIKLPITLSNLIPTVVEEGFWYHHAEETYLMLAYWLPNTTHTLPVNATHRVGVGAFIMN
;
A
#
# COMPACT_ATOMS: atom_id res chain seq x y z
N MET A 1 62.19 -4.47 22.65
CA MET A 1 61.01 -3.85 23.25
C MET A 1 60.24 -3.12 22.16
N SER A 2 58.91 -3.18 22.28
CA SER A 2 57.91 -2.36 21.58
C SER A 2 57.50 -2.79 20.18
N SER A 3 56.19 -3.08 20.13
CA SER A 3 55.34 -3.59 19.07
C SER A 3 54.89 -2.52 18.07
N SER A 4 54.39 -2.98 16.92
CA SER A 4 52.99 -2.81 16.47
C SER A 4 52.89 -2.55 14.97
N THR A 5 52.13 -3.43 14.33
CA THR A 5 51.60 -3.38 12.95
C THR A 5 50.83 -2.10 12.65
N ASN A 6 50.87 -1.65 11.38
CA ASN A 6 49.65 -1.17 10.72
C ASN A 6 49.71 -1.31 9.19
N SER A 7 48.61 -1.85 8.69
CA SER A 7 48.21 -2.11 7.30
C SER A 7 47.38 -0.94 6.78
N THR A 8 47.53 -0.55 5.50
CA THR A 8 46.53 0.10 4.61
C THR A 8 47.27 0.57 3.34
N VAL A 9 46.79 0.54 2.08
CA VAL A 9 45.49 0.37 1.43
C VAL A 9 45.79 -0.24 0.05
N ALA A 10 45.15 -1.37 -0.32
CA ALA A 10 45.00 -1.74 -1.72
C ALA A 10 43.56 -1.42 -2.12
N THR A 11 43.44 -0.52 -3.09
CA THR A 11 42.21 -0.06 -3.70
C THR A 11 41.49 -1.20 -4.42
N GLU A 12 40.32 -1.60 -3.94
CA GLU A 12 39.37 -2.41 -4.71
C GLU A 12 38.03 -1.68 -4.84
N LEU A 13 37.91 -1.04 -6.00
CA LEU A 13 36.73 -0.97 -6.87
C LEU A 13 35.35 -1.06 -6.20
N SER A 14 34.75 0.10 -6.00
CA SER A 14 33.34 0.28 -5.69
C SER A 14 32.45 -0.32 -6.78
N VAL A 15 31.73 -1.39 -6.44
CA VAL A 15 30.57 -1.86 -7.20
C VAL A 15 29.48 -0.79 -7.08
N SER A 16 29.14 -0.18 -8.21
CA SER A 16 28.00 0.73 -8.32
C SER A 16 26.71 -0.07 -8.23
N GLU A 17 26.12 -0.13 -7.04
CA GLU A 17 24.72 -0.50 -6.89
C GLU A 17 23.87 0.64 -7.45
N ASN A 18 23.53 0.54 -8.74
CA ASN A 18 22.44 1.30 -9.34
C ASN A 18 21.10 0.74 -8.80
N SER A 19 20.83 0.98 -7.52
CA SER A 19 19.47 0.95 -7.00
C SER A 19 18.77 2.17 -7.59
N ARG A 20 18.02 1.96 -8.68
CA ARG A 20 17.06 2.96 -9.16
C ARG A 20 16.17 3.27 -7.96
N GLU A 21 16.29 4.47 -7.38
CA GLU A 21 15.35 4.94 -6.38
C GLU A 21 13.98 4.98 -7.04
N ILE A 22 13.20 3.93 -6.75
CA ILE A 22 11.81 3.81 -7.12
C ILE A 22 11.09 4.86 -6.28
N GLU A 23 10.64 5.96 -6.92
CA GLU A 23 9.77 6.96 -6.30
C GLU A 23 8.60 6.25 -5.60
N PRO A 24 8.53 6.30 -4.26
CA PRO A 24 7.57 5.49 -3.52
C PRO A 24 6.16 6.03 -3.70
N LEU A 25 5.18 5.13 -3.82
CA LEU A 25 3.77 5.54 -3.77
C LEU A 25 3.51 6.27 -2.45
N PRO A 26 2.94 7.49 -2.47
CA PRO A 26 2.64 8.21 -1.25
C PRO A 26 1.58 7.45 -0.45
N PHE A 27 1.84 7.23 0.82
CA PHE A 27 0.93 6.52 1.73
C PHE A 27 0.85 7.20 3.10
N VAL A 28 -0.21 6.91 3.81
CA VAL A 28 -0.39 7.30 5.22
C VAL A 28 -0.67 6.05 6.06
N ASN A 29 -0.25 6.04 7.32
CA ASN A 29 -0.58 4.95 8.24
C ASN A 29 -2.03 5.09 8.73
N ASP A 30 -2.77 3.98 8.79
CA ASP A 30 -4.06 3.94 9.45
C ASP A 30 -3.92 3.75 10.98
N LYS A 31 -5.03 3.84 11.70
CA LYS A 31 -5.07 3.73 13.18
C LYS A 31 -4.87 2.30 13.70
N HIS A 32 -4.81 1.31 12.82
CA HIS A 32 -4.83 -0.12 13.12
C HIS A 32 -3.60 -0.87 12.57
N GLY A 33 -2.52 -0.14 12.22
CA GLY A 33 -1.28 -0.74 11.71
C GLY A 33 -1.37 -1.19 10.25
N GLY A 34 -2.30 -0.61 9.49
CA GLY A 34 -2.36 -0.68 8.04
C GLY A 34 -1.87 0.62 7.38
N VAL A 35 -1.94 0.65 6.05
CA VAL A 35 -1.52 1.80 5.24
C VAL A 35 -2.58 2.13 4.18
N ILE A 36 -2.69 3.40 3.84
CA ILE A 36 -3.64 3.92 2.85
C ILE A 36 -2.86 4.64 1.76
N ILE A 37 -3.02 4.20 0.51
CA ILE A 37 -2.54 4.86 -0.70
C ILE A 37 -3.71 5.67 -1.27
N GLU A 38 -3.51 6.97 -1.49
CA GLU A 38 -4.48 7.82 -2.18
C GLU A 38 -3.92 8.22 -3.55
N MET A 39 -4.49 7.65 -4.61
CA MET A 39 -4.09 8.01 -5.97
C MET A 39 -4.67 9.37 -6.34
N LYS A 40 -3.83 10.29 -6.82
CA LYS A 40 -4.23 11.66 -7.17
C LYS A 40 -3.88 12.02 -8.61
N THR A 41 -2.74 11.53 -9.09
CA THR A 41 -2.22 11.83 -10.42
C THR A 41 -2.30 10.60 -11.33
N PRO A 42 -2.54 10.79 -12.63
CA PRO A 42 -2.42 9.71 -13.60
C PRO A 42 -1.06 9.02 -13.53
N MET A 43 -1.06 7.70 -13.66
CA MET A 43 0.14 6.88 -13.67
C MET A 43 -0.04 5.76 -14.68
N ASP A 44 1.06 5.39 -15.33
CA ASP A 44 1.11 4.21 -16.20
C ASP A 44 0.89 2.93 -15.36
N PRO A 45 0.01 2.00 -15.79
CA PRO A 45 -0.26 0.77 -15.05
C PRO A 45 0.99 -0.10 -14.79
N GLY A 46 1.93 -0.15 -15.73
CA GLY A 46 3.17 -0.94 -15.58
C GLY A 46 4.10 -0.34 -14.52
N VAL A 47 4.27 0.99 -14.54
CA VAL A 47 5.02 1.72 -13.50
C VAL A 47 4.35 1.55 -12.14
N PHE A 48 3.03 1.73 -12.08
CA PHE A 48 2.24 1.55 -10.87
C PHE A 48 2.38 0.13 -10.29
N SER A 49 2.31 -0.91 -11.14
CA SER A 49 2.50 -2.31 -10.73
C SER A 49 3.87 -2.53 -10.07
N ALA A 50 4.94 -2.02 -10.68
CA ALA A 50 6.29 -2.15 -10.14
C ALA A 50 6.41 -1.48 -8.76
N TYR A 51 5.82 -0.29 -8.60
CA TYR A 51 5.83 0.44 -7.34
C TYR A 51 5.00 -0.26 -6.26
N LEU A 52 3.81 -0.75 -6.63
CA LEU A 52 2.93 -1.47 -5.73
C LEU A 52 3.60 -2.77 -5.24
N LYS A 53 4.21 -3.56 -6.13
CA LYS A 53 4.95 -4.77 -5.75
C LYS A 53 6.07 -4.50 -4.76
N ALA A 54 6.89 -3.48 -5.04
CA ALA A 54 7.99 -3.09 -4.15
C ALA A 54 7.46 -2.64 -2.78
N ALA A 55 6.38 -1.85 -2.74
CA ALA A 55 5.76 -1.41 -1.51
C ALA A 55 5.18 -2.58 -0.69
N LEU A 56 4.45 -3.50 -1.32
CA LEU A 56 3.88 -4.68 -0.66
C LEU A 56 4.95 -5.60 -0.06
N ALA A 57 6.08 -5.80 -0.76
CA ALA A 57 7.21 -6.57 -0.26
C ALA A 57 7.78 -5.93 1.03
N LYS A 58 8.07 -4.63 0.98
CA LYS A 58 8.57 -3.87 2.13
C LYS A 58 7.59 -3.89 3.31
N TRP A 59 6.31 -3.68 3.06
CA TRP A 59 5.29 -3.64 4.11
C TRP A 59 5.08 -4.99 4.78
N ARG A 60 5.25 -6.09 4.04
CA ARG A 60 5.25 -7.45 4.61
C ARG A 60 6.37 -7.62 5.65
N GLU A 61 7.57 -7.14 5.37
CA GLU A 61 8.71 -7.19 6.31
C GLU A 61 8.48 -6.30 7.54
N GLN A 62 7.78 -5.18 7.36
CA GLN A 62 7.46 -4.23 8.43
C GLN A 62 6.26 -4.67 9.30
N GLY A 63 5.64 -5.81 9.00
CA GLY A 63 4.48 -6.31 9.75
C GLY A 63 3.20 -5.51 9.54
N ILE A 64 3.12 -4.71 8.47
CA ILE A 64 1.87 -4.07 8.04
C ILE A 64 0.87 -5.16 7.66
N ARG A 65 -0.39 -4.98 8.06
CA ARG A 65 -1.44 -5.98 7.82
C ARG A 65 -2.40 -5.59 6.71
N GLY A 66 -3.10 -4.48 6.90
CA GLY A 66 -4.08 -3.97 5.94
C GLY A 66 -3.46 -2.95 5.00
N VAL A 67 -3.68 -3.11 3.70
CA VAL A 67 -3.32 -2.14 2.68
C VAL A 67 -4.59 -1.68 1.99
N TRP A 68 -4.78 -0.37 1.92
CA TRP A 68 -5.93 0.27 1.32
C TRP A 68 -5.50 1.11 0.13
N ILE A 69 -6.28 1.06 -0.95
CA ILE A 69 -6.06 1.93 -2.12
C ILE A 69 -7.35 2.66 -2.42
N LYS A 70 -7.31 3.99 -2.24
CA LYS A 70 -8.35 4.89 -2.68
C LYS A 70 -8.05 5.34 -4.11
N LEU A 71 -8.91 4.94 -5.03
CA LEU A 71 -8.69 5.12 -6.46
C LEU A 71 -9.81 5.97 -7.08
N PRO A 72 -9.55 7.22 -7.48
CA PRO A 72 -10.52 8.05 -8.18
C PRO A 72 -11.01 7.39 -9.47
N ILE A 73 -12.27 7.63 -9.84
CA ILE A 73 -12.88 7.07 -11.05
C ILE A 73 -12.11 7.41 -12.33
N THR A 74 -11.46 8.58 -12.34
CA THR A 74 -10.59 9.05 -13.44
C THR A 74 -9.32 8.20 -13.63
N LEU A 75 -8.95 7.39 -12.64
CA LEU A 75 -7.78 6.50 -12.65
C LEU A 75 -8.16 5.02 -12.72
N SER A 76 -9.40 4.72 -13.14
CA SER A 76 -9.95 3.36 -13.26
C SER A 76 -9.11 2.40 -14.12
N ASN A 77 -8.25 2.92 -15.00
CA ASN A 77 -7.28 2.14 -15.77
C ASN A 77 -6.28 1.35 -14.91
N LEU A 78 -6.10 1.71 -13.64
CA LEU A 78 -5.23 1.03 -12.69
C LEU A 78 -5.93 -0.13 -11.94
N ILE A 79 -7.26 -0.23 -12.03
CA ILE A 79 -8.02 -1.26 -11.29
C ILE A 79 -7.57 -2.69 -11.63
N PRO A 80 -7.39 -3.08 -12.91
CA PRO A 80 -6.92 -4.43 -13.24
C PRO A 80 -5.59 -4.75 -12.56
N THR A 81 -4.64 -3.82 -12.59
CA THR A 81 -3.34 -3.97 -11.94
C THR A 81 -3.47 -4.17 -10.43
N VAL A 82 -4.32 -3.39 -9.76
CA VAL A 82 -4.53 -3.53 -8.32
C VAL A 82 -5.13 -4.90 -7.99
N VAL A 83 -6.11 -5.37 -8.76
CA VAL A 83 -6.79 -6.65 -8.56
C VAL A 83 -5.85 -7.84 -8.83
N GLU A 84 -4.99 -7.75 -9.85
CA GLU A 84 -3.97 -8.77 -10.15
C GLU A 84 -2.96 -8.96 -8.99
N GLU A 85 -2.66 -7.89 -8.23
CA GLU A 85 -1.83 -7.97 -7.02
C GLU A 85 -2.58 -8.52 -5.79
N GLY A 86 -3.84 -8.95 -5.94
CA GLY A 86 -4.60 -9.64 -4.90
C GLY A 86 -5.52 -8.76 -4.05
N PHE A 87 -5.69 -7.48 -4.41
CA PHE A 87 -6.66 -6.61 -3.76
C PHE A 87 -8.10 -6.98 -4.15
N TRP A 88 -9.02 -6.79 -3.23
CA TRP A 88 -10.46 -6.91 -3.46
C TRP A 88 -11.17 -5.57 -3.27
N TYR A 89 -12.36 -5.46 -3.85
CA TYR A 89 -13.22 -4.29 -3.64
C TYR A 89 -13.76 -4.28 -2.22
N HIS A 90 -13.57 -3.16 -1.53
CA HIS A 90 -14.18 -2.92 -0.24
C HIS A 90 -15.48 -2.16 -0.43
N HIS A 91 -15.43 -0.86 -0.71
CA HIS A 91 -16.62 -0.06 -1.02
C HIS A 91 -16.37 0.86 -2.20
N ALA A 92 -17.43 1.41 -2.78
CA ALA A 92 -17.36 2.40 -3.83
C ALA A 92 -18.26 3.58 -3.48
N GLU A 93 -17.80 4.77 -3.84
CA GLU A 93 -18.60 5.98 -3.89
C GLU A 93 -18.69 6.43 -5.36
N GLU A 94 -19.51 7.44 -5.65
CA GLU A 94 -19.69 7.95 -7.02
C GLU A 94 -18.36 8.35 -7.70
N THR A 95 -17.37 8.79 -6.92
CA THR A 95 -16.13 9.37 -7.42
C THR A 95 -14.89 8.52 -7.23
N TYR A 96 -14.96 7.42 -6.46
CA TYR A 96 -13.80 6.58 -6.19
C TYR A 96 -14.19 5.15 -5.78
N LEU A 97 -13.23 4.25 -5.98
CA LEU A 97 -13.26 2.89 -5.49
C LEU A 97 -12.26 2.73 -4.35
N MET A 98 -12.67 2.11 -3.25
CA MET A 98 -11.77 1.67 -2.18
C MET A 98 -11.48 0.19 -2.35
N LEU A 99 -10.21 -0.15 -2.52
CA LEU A 99 -9.73 -1.52 -2.57
C LEU A 99 -8.94 -1.84 -1.30
N ALA A 100 -8.95 -3.10 -0.90
CA ALA A 100 -8.28 -3.58 0.30
C ALA A 100 -7.47 -4.84 0.00
N TYR A 101 -6.36 -5.01 0.71
CA TYR A 101 -5.56 -6.23 0.71
C TYR A 101 -5.05 -6.54 2.11
N TRP A 102 -5.04 -7.82 2.47
CA TRP A 102 -4.51 -8.32 3.74
C TRP A 102 -3.22 -9.09 3.47
N LEU A 103 -2.10 -8.52 3.90
CA LEU A 103 -0.76 -9.07 3.67
C LEU A 103 -0.48 -10.39 4.42
N PRO A 104 -0.94 -10.59 5.67
CA PRO A 104 -0.71 -11.83 6.39
C PRO A 104 -1.53 -12.99 5.84
N ASN A 105 -1.00 -14.21 5.94
CA ASN A 105 -1.75 -15.45 5.63
C ASN A 105 -2.71 -15.85 6.78
N THR A 106 -3.37 -14.88 7.39
CA THR A 106 -4.36 -15.08 8.45
C THR A 106 -5.71 -14.54 7.99
N THR A 107 -6.79 -14.88 8.71
CA THR A 107 -8.09 -14.27 8.48
C THR A 107 -7.98 -12.74 8.63
N HIS A 108 -8.47 -12.00 7.64
CA HIS A 108 -8.46 -10.54 7.70
C HIS A 108 -9.42 -10.05 8.78
N THR A 109 -9.05 -8.94 9.43
CA THR A 109 -9.89 -8.27 10.43
C THR A 109 -10.35 -6.89 9.96
N LEU A 110 -10.23 -6.61 8.66
CA LEU A 110 -10.73 -5.37 8.06
C LEU A 110 -12.24 -5.25 8.30
N PRO A 111 -12.75 -4.05 8.63
CA PRO A 111 -14.18 -3.85 8.87
C PRO A 111 -15.02 -4.34 7.69
N VAL A 112 -16.12 -5.02 7.96
CA VAL A 112 -17.05 -5.38 6.88
C VAL A 112 -17.82 -4.14 6.40
N ASN A 113 -18.17 -4.11 5.11
CA ASN A 113 -19.01 -3.06 4.55
C ASN A 113 -20.37 -2.96 5.24
N ALA A 114 -21.12 -1.88 4.96
CA ALA A 114 -22.48 -1.72 5.43
C ALA A 114 -23.33 -2.95 5.08
N THR A 115 -23.69 -3.73 6.10
CA THR A 115 -24.48 -4.96 5.96
C THR A 115 -25.98 -4.72 6.15
N HIS A 116 -26.37 -3.57 6.70
CA HIS A 116 -27.74 -3.29 7.11
C HIS A 116 -28.17 -1.87 6.70
N ARG A 117 -29.45 -1.73 6.34
CA ARG A 117 -30.11 -0.44 6.18
C ARG A 117 -30.78 -0.07 7.51
N VAL A 118 -30.54 1.14 8.01
CA VAL A 118 -31.18 1.67 9.21
C VAL A 118 -32.30 2.61 8.78
N GLY A 119 -33.53 2.33 9.20
CA GLY A 119 -34.70 3.18 9.01
C GLY A 119 -35.22 3.69 10.35
N VAL A 120 -35.65 4.94 10.40
CA VAL A 120 -36.24 5.56 11.60
C VAL A 120 -37.66 5.99 11.26
N GLY A 121 -38.63 5.57 12.09
CA GLY A 121 -40.00 6.04 12.04
C GLY A 121 -40.31 6.85 13.30
N ALA A 122 -40.93 8.02 13.13
CA ALA A 122 -41.39 8.84 14.24
C ALA A 122 -42.92 8.87 14.25
N PHE A 123 -43.53 8.55 15.39
CA PHE A 123 -44.96 8.69 15.62
C PHE A 123 -45.18 9.82 16.63
N ILE A 124 -45.90 10.85 16.21
CA ILE A 124 -46.06 12.11 16.96
C ILE A 124 -47.52 12.17 17.44
N MET A 125 -47.71 12.39 18.74
CA MET A 125 -49.03 12.57 19.34
C MET A 125 -49.17 13.96 19.96
N ASN A 126 -50.40 14.47 19.99
CA ASN A 126 -50.81 15.72 20.66
C ASN A 126 -51.27 15.42 22.08
#